data_AF-A6JQW7-F1
#
_entry.id   AF-A6JQW7-F1
#
_cell.length_a   1.000
_cell.length_b   1.000
_cell.length_c   1.000
_cell.angle_alpha   90.00
_cell.angle_beta   90.00
_cell.angle_gamma   90.00
#
_symmetry.space_group_name_H-M   'P 1'
#
loop_
_entity.id
_entity.type
_entity.pdbx_description
1 polymer ?
#
loop_
_entity_poly.entity_id
_entity_poly.type
_entity_poly.pdbx_seq_one_letter_code
_entity_poly.pdbx_strand_id
1 'polypeptide(L)'
;MSATQSAYVEEEGLYHFHMEHPVPAYLVALVAGDLKPADIGPRSRVWAEPCLLPTATSKLSGAVEQWLSAAERLYGPYMWGRYDIVFLPPSFPIVAMENPCLTFIISSILESDEFLVIDVIHEVAHSWFGNAVTNATWEEMWLSEGLATYAQRRITTETYGAAFTCLETAFRLDALHRQMRLLGEDSPVSKLQVKLEPGTLCSRLTLGTRAWHPQALLYLLFTCLAGASLPHRA
;
A
#
# COMPACT_ATOMS: atom_id res chain seq x y z
N MET A 1 19.17 4.08 2.07
CA MET A 1 19.22 3.20 3.25
C MET A 1 18.03 3.64 4.08
N SER A 2 17.17 2.71 4.46
CA SER A 2 15.75 3.01 4.66
C SER A 2 15.24 2.50 6.01
N ALA A 3 15.45 3.35 6.99
CA ALA A 3 14.67 3.54 8.21
C ALA A 3 14.73 5.06 8.49
N THR A 4 14.15 5.55 9.58
CA THR A 4 14.24 6.99 9.93
C THR A 4 15.70 7.49 10.02
N GLN A 5 16.61 6.63 10.45
CA GLN A 5 18.05 6.87 10.43
C GLN A 5 18.77 5.62 9.95
N SER A 6 19.83 5.80 9.17
CA SER A 6 20.60 4.67 8.64
C SER A 6 22.04 5.07 8.34
N ALA A 7 22.98 4.17 8.63
CA ALA A 7 24.40 4.36 8.39
C ALA A 7 25.02 3.08 7.80
N TYR A 8 26.04 3.26 6.97
CA TYR A 8 26.88 2.17 6.48
C TYR A 8 28.31 2.41 6.96
N VAL A 9 28.87 1.43 7.65
CA VAL A 9 30.25 1.44 8.16
C VAL A 9 31.08 0.59 7.21
N GLU A 10 31.73 1.25 6.24
CA GLU A 10 32.43 0.59 5.14
C GLU A 10 33.57 -0.32 5.62
N GLU A 11 34.29 0.08 6.67
CA GLU A 11 35.40 -0.68 7.27
C GLU A 11 34.96 -2.05 7.82
N GLU A 12 33.71 -2.15 8.30
CA GLU A 12 33.15 -3.36 8.90
C GLU A 12 32.16 -4.08 7.97
N GLY A 13 31.77 -3.46 6.85
CA GLY A 13 30.71 -3.95 5.98
C GLY A 13 29.33 -3.99 6.67
N LEU A 14 29.12 -3.17 7.70
CA LEU A 14 27.92 -3.19 8.53
C LEU A 14 26.93 -2.10 8.13
N TYR A 15 25.66 -2.50 8.05
CA TYR A 15 24.53 -1.58 7.89
C TYR A 15 23.79 -1.43 9.22
N HIS A 16 23.68 -0.19 9.70
CA HIS A 16 22.90 0.17 10.87
C HIS A 16 21.61 0.86 10.44
N PHE A 17 20.49 0.41 11.00
CA PHE A 17 19.17 0.99 10.78
C PHE A 17 18.53 1.29 12.13
N HIS A 18 17.90 2.45 12.24
CA HIS A 18 17.17 2.87 13.42
C HIS A 18 15.81 3.44 13.01
N MET A 19 14.76 2.90 13.63
CA MET A 19 13.38 3.36 13.47
C MET A 19 12.97 4.10 14.75
N GLU A 20 12.79 5.42 14.64
CA GLU A 20 12.43 6.29 15.76
C GLU A 20 10.98 6.09 16.22
N HIS A 21 10.09 5.80 15.28
CA HIS A 21 8.68 5.58 15.57
C HIS A 21 8.41 4.12 15.94
N PRO A 22 7.53 3.85 16.92
CA PRO A 22 7.14 2.49 17.24
C PRO A 22 6.37 1.88 16.06
N VAL A 23 6.78 0.68 15.66
CA VAL A 23 6.13 -0.07 14.57
C VAL A 23 5.79 -1.48 15.05
N PRO A 24 4.63 -2.03 14.67
CA PRO A 24 4.30 -3.43 14.95
C PRO A 24 5.30 -4.38 14.26
N ALA A 25 5.55 -5.53 14.87
CA ALA A 25 6.59 -6.47 14.41
C ALA A 25 6.37 -6.99 12.98
N TYR A 26 5.14 -7.01 12.48
CA TYR A 26 4.84 -7.48 11.11
C TYR A 26 5.35 -6.52 10.02
N LEU A 27 5.64 -5.26 10.37
CA LEU A 27 6.18 -4.25 9.46
C LEU A 27 7.72 -4.27 9.39
N VAL A 28 8.38 -5.05 10.24
CA VAL A 28 9.84 -5.21 10.19
C VAL A 28 10.20 -5.97 8.92
N ALA A 29 11.04 -5.36 8.09
CA ALA A 29 11.48 -5.94 6.83
C ALA A 29 12.99 -5.84 6.65
N LEU A 30 13.53 -6.79 5.89
CA LEU A 30 14.93 -6.83 5.50
C LEU A 30 15.04 -7.34 4.07
N VAL A 31 15.83 -6.64 3.26
CA VAL A 31 16.20 -7.06 1.90
C VAL A 31 17.70 -6.88 1.72
N ALA A 32 18.35 -7.87 1.11
CA ALA A 32 19.76 -7.85 0.76
C ALA A 32 19.96 -8.48 -0.62
N GLY A 33 20.76 -7.84 -1.46
CA GLY A 33 21.00 -8.25 -2.84
C GLY A 33 21.79 -7.18 -3.61
N ASP A 34 21.98 -7.37 -4.92
CA ASP A 34 22.58 -6.35 -5.79
C ASP A 34 21.57 -5.24 -6.13
N LEU A 35 21.25 -4.43 -5.13
CA LEU A 35 20.31 -3.32 -5.25
C LEU A 35 21.06 -2.02 -5.52
N LYS A 36 20.68 -1.32 -6.57
CA LYS A 36 21.18 0.01 -6.90
C LYS A 36 20.12 1.07 -6.54
N PRO A 37 20.53 2.18 -5.91
CA PRO A 37 19.63 3.29 -5.61
C PRO A 37 19.47 4.25 -6.79
N ALA A 38 18.28 4.84 -6.93
CA ALA A 38 18.03 6.04 -7.74
C ALA A 38 17.06 6.98 -7.02
N ASP A 39 17.43 8.24 -6.86
CA ASP A 39 16.54 9.25 -6.27
C ASP A 39 15.43 9.62 -7.28
N ILE A 40 14.19 9.59 -6.82
CA ILE A 40 12.98 9.86 -7.63
C ILE A 40 12.18 11.07 -7.11
N GLY A 41 12.61 11.66 -6.00
CA GLY A 41 11.97 12.81 -5.37
C GLY A 41 12.82 13.39 -4.24
N PRO A 42 12.37 14.47 -3.59
CA PRO A 42 13.14 15.15 -2.53
C PRO A 42 13.36 14.28 -1.30
N ARG A 43 12.47 13.31 -1.06
CA ARG A 43 12.49 12.38 0.09
C ARG A 43 12.18 10.94 -0.30
N SER A 44 12.37 10.60 -1.57
CA SER A 44 12.00 9.29 -2.11
C SER A 44 13.06 8.73 -3.04
N ARG A 45 13.31 7.44 -2.89
CA ARG A 45 14.32 6.69 -3.63
C ARG A 45 13.80 5.31 -4.03
N VAL A 46 14.16 4.88 -5.22
CA VAL A 46 13.93 3.51 -5.70
C VAL A 46 15.20 2.68 -5.49
N TRP A 47 15.00 1.43 -5.06
CA TRP A 47 16.01 0.38 -4.99
C TRP A 47 15.59 -0.76 -5.92
N ALA A 48 16.45 -1.15 -6.84
CA ALA A 48 16.16 -2.25 -7.75
C ALA A 48 17.45 -2.90 -8.26
N GLU A 49 17.35 -4.09 -8.84
CA GLU A 49 18.44 -4.68 -9.62
C GLU A 49 18.81 -3.75 -10.81
N PRO A 50 20.08 -3.72 -11.25
CA PRO A 50 20.56 -2.80 -12.29
C PRO A 50 19.72 -2.81 -13.57
N CYS A 51 19.18 -3.96 -13.96
CA CYS A 51 18.37 -4.11 -15.17
C CYS A 51 16.98 -3.47 -15.07
N LEU A 52 16.42 -3.34 -13.86
CA LEU A 52 15.08 -2.79 -13.62
C LEU A 52 15.11 -1.30 -13.26
N LEU A 53 16.24 -0.82 -12.72
CA LEU A 53 16.38 0.53 -12.20
C LEU A 53 15.97 1.64 -13.20
N PRO A 54 16.37 1.61 -14.49
CA PRO A 54 15.98 2.66 -15.43
C PRO A 54 14.46 2.72 -15.64
N THR A 55 13.81 1.56 -15.79
CA THR A 55 12.36 1.46 -15.98
C THR A 55 11.62 1.96 -14.74
N ALA A 56 12.02 1.50 -13.56
CA ALA A 56 11.41 1.90 -12.30
C ALA A 56 11.56 3.41 -12.04
N THR A 57 12.74 3.96 -12.29
CA THR A 57 13.01 5.40 -12.14
C THR A 57 12.15 6.22 -13.10
N SER A 58 12.09 5.82 -14.38
CA SER A 58 11.30 6.51 -15.40
C SER A 58 9.82 6.61 -15.03
N LYS A 59 9.24 5.52 -14.48
CA LYS A 59 7.82 5.46 -14.12
C LYS A 59 7.46 6.20 -12.82
N LEU A 60 8.40 6.31 -11.87
CA LEU A 60 8.12 6.85 -10.53
C LEU A 60 8.69 8.24 -10.26
N SER A 61 9.59 8.75 -11.11
CA SER A 61 10.22 10.06 -10.93
C SER A 61 9.17 11.18 -10.84
N GLY A 62 9.17 11.90 -9.72
CA GLY A 62 8.22 12.98 -9.41
C GLY A 62 6.82 12.52 -8.99
N ALA A 63 6.34 11.37 -9.49
CA ALA A 63 4.99 10.88 -9.20
C ALA A 63 4.78 10.55 -7.71
N VAL A 64 5.78 9.94 -7.07
CA VAL A 64 5.69 9.57 -5.65
C VAL A 64 5.53 10.80 -4.75
N GLU A 65 6.27 11.87 -5.02
CA GLU A 65 6.14 13.11 -4.25
C GLU A 65 4.78 13.78 -4.48
N GLN A 66 4.21 13.68 -5.70
CA GLN A 66 2.87 14.16 -5.99
C GLN A 66 1.81 13.44 -5.14
N TRP A 67 1.92 12.11 -5.01
CA TRP A 67 1.00 11.30 -4.21
C TRP A 67 1.17 11.56 -2.72
N LEU A 68 2.41 11.63 -2.21
CA LEU A 68 2.70 12.00 -0.82
C LEU A 68 2.15 13.37 -0.47
N SER A 69 2.39 14.37 -1.32
CA SER A 69 1.87 15.73 -1.13
C SER A 69 0.33 15.77 -1.11
N ALA A 70 -0.33 14.96 -1.95
CA ALA A 70 -1.79 14.83 -1.93
C ALA A 70 -2.29 14.16 -0.65
N ALA A 71 -1.63 13.08 -0.21
CA ALA A 71 -1.93 12.42 1.04
C ALA A 71 -1.75 13.35 2.26
N GLU A 72 -0.67 14.15 2.27
CA GLU A 72 -0.41 15.10 3.35
C GLU A 72 -1.48 16.19 3.48
N ARG A 73 -2.00 16.68 2.34
CA ARG A 73 -3.12 17.64 2.34
C ARG A 73 -4.41 17.04 2.90
N LEU A 74 -4.62 15.73 2.72
CA LEU A 74 -5.84 15.05 3.14
C LEU A 74 -5.77 14.57 4.60
N TYR A 75 -4.62 14.06 5.04
CA TYR A 75 -4.49 13.30 6.29
C TYR A 75 -3.48 13.89 7.29
N GLY A 76 -2.82 14.99 6.94
CA GLY A 76 -1.80 15.64 7.78
C GLY A 76 -0.37 15.19 7.44
N PRO A 77 0.65 15.69 8.15
CA PRO A 77 2.05 15.56 7.75
C PRO A 77 2.54 14.10 7.71
N TYR A 78 3.42 13.80 6.75
CA TYR A 78 4.08 12.51 6.66
C TYR A 78 5.18 12.38 7.73
N MET A 79 4.99 11.47 8.69
CA MET A 79 5.88 11.38 9.87
C MET A 79 7.17 10.59 9.65
N TRP A 80 7.23 9.70 8.66
CA TRP A 80 8.32 8.70 8.54
C TRP A 80 9.63 9.24 7.92
N GLY A 81 9.68 10.54 7.62
CA GLY A 81 10.84 11.23 7.06
C GLY A 81 11.09 10.97 5.57
N ARG A 82 11.27 9.69 5.19
CA ARG A 82 11.54 9.26 3.81
C ARG A 82 10.55 8.18 3.36
N TYR A 83 10.29 8.13 2.05
CA TYR A 83 9.47 7.09 1.42
C TYR A 83 10.28 6.45 0.28
N ASP A 84 10.96 5.34 0.57
CA ASP A 84 11.67 4.56 -0.44
C ASP A 84 10.80 3.41 -0.96
N ILE A 85 11.07 2.96 -2.17
CA ILE A 85 10.44 1.79 -2.80
C ILE A 85 11.54 0.81 -3.19
N VAL A 86 11.37 -0.47 -2.91
CA VAL A 86 12.24 -1.54 -3.43
C VAL A 86 11.46 -2.48 -4.34
N PHE A 87 11.97 -2.69 -5.55
CA PHE A 87 11.44 -3.70 -6.46
C PHE A 87 12.10 -5.04 -6.19
N LEU A 88 11.28 -6.04 -5.86
CA LEU A 88 11.69 -7.39 -5.55
C LEU A 88 11.54 -8.33 -6.75
N PRO A 89 12.28 -9.46 -6.75
CA PRO A 89 12.14 -10.47 -7.79
C PRO A 89 10.70 -11.01 -7.90
N PRO A 90 10.31 -11.60 -9.04
CA PRO A 90 8.96 -12.15 -9.26
C PRO A 90 8.54 -13.28 -8.30
N SER A 91 9.47 -13.80 -7.48
CA SER A 91 9.17 -14.77 -6.43
C SER A 91 8.56 -14.15 -5.16
N PHE A 92 8.48 -12.81 -5.08
CA PHE A 92 7.80 -12.14 -3.98
C PHE A 92 6.32 -12.56 -3.96
N PRO A 93 5.79 -13.07 -2.83
CA PRO A 93 4.54 -13.82 -2.83
C PRO A 93 3.27 -12.94 -2.78
N ILE A 94 3.43 -11.62 -2.70
CA ILE A 94 2.36 -10.62 -2.71
C ILE A 94 2.75 -9.48 -3.67
N VAL A 95 1.80 -8.59 -3.98
CA VAL A 95 2.05 -7.49 -4.91
C VAL A 95 2.91 -6.41 -4.26
N ALA A 96 2.56 -6.00 -3.04
CA ALA A 96 3.25 -4.96 -2.31
C ALA A 96 3.12 -5.16 -0.79
N MET A 97 3.96 -4.46 -0.02
CA MET A 97 3.95 -4.42 1.45
C MET A 97 4.39 -3.04 1.94
N GLU A 98 3.65 -2.50 2.89
CA GLU A 98 3.69 -1.12 3.36
C GLU A 98 4.82 -0.80 4.35
N ASN A 99 5.94 -1.53 4.30
CA ASN A 99 6.99 -1.43 5.31
C ASN A 99 7.48 0.03 5.47
N PRO A 100 7.42 0.62 6.68
CA PRO A 100 7.74 2.02 6.90
C PRO A 100 9.13 2.39 6.40
N CYS A 101 9.23 3.53 5.72
CA CYS A 101 10.43 4.01 5.03
C CYS A 101 10.92 3.20 3.83
N LEU A 102 10.44 1.97 3.58
CA LEU A 102 10.84 1.12 2.45
C LEU A 102 9.71 0.20 1.98
N THR A 103 8.82 0.69 1.13
CA THR A 103 7.75 -0.10 0.55
C THR A 103 8.30 -1.20 -0.38
N PHE A 104 7.88 -2.45 -0.17
CA PHE A 104 8.29 -3.58 -1.01
C PHE A 104 7.27 -3.76 -2.13
N ILE A 105 7.72 -3.93 -3.37
CA ILE A 105 6.83 -4.10 -4.53
C ILE A 105 7.39 -5.18 -5.46
N ILE A 106 6.53 -6.05 -5.99
CA ILE A 106 6.93 -7.04 -7.00
C ILE A 106 7.32 -6.37 -8.32
N SER A 107 8.45 -6.78 -8.91
CA SER A 107 8.96 -6.19 -10.16
C SER A 107 8.03 -6.36 -11.38
N SER A 108 7.20 -7.41 -11.41
CA SER A 108 6.26 -7.65 -12.52
C SER A 108 5.21 -6.55 -12.67
N ILE A 109 4.95 -5.76 -11.63
CA ILE A 109 3.99 -4.65 -11.70
C ILE A 109 4.46 -3.56 -12.68
N LEU A 110 5.76 -3.46 -12.96
CA LEU A 110 6.32 -2.49 -13.90
C LEU A 110 5.80 -2.68 -15.33
N GLU A 111 5.18 -3.81 -15.64
CA GLU A 111 4.57 -4.08 -16.95
C GLU A 111 3.26 -3.30 -17.18
N SER A 112 2.59 -2.80 -16.13
CA SER A 112 1.36 -1.99 -16.23
C SER A 112 1.48 -0.69 -15.45
N ASP A 113 1.28 0.42 -16.14
CA ASP A 113 1.28 1.74 -15.51
C ASP A 113 0.09 1.91 -14.54
N GLU A 114 -1.07 1.36 -14.90
CA GLU A 114 -2.28 1.47 -14.08
C GLU A 114 -2.15 0.74 -12.75
N PHE A 115 -1.69 -0.52 -12.77
CA PHE A 115 -1.47 -1.28 -11.53
C PHE A 115 -0.37 -0.66 -10.68
N LEU A 116 0.73 -0.22 -11.30
CA LEU A 116 1.80 0.48 -10.58
C LEU A 116 1.27 1.72 -9.83
N VAL A 117 0.49 2.57 -10.50
CA VAL A 117 -0.09 3.77 -9.87
C VAL A 117 -1.03 3.39 -8.73
N ILE A 118 -1.96 2.46 -8.97
CA ILE A 118 -2.97 2.05 -8.01
C ILE A 118 -2.33 1.47 -6.74
N ASP A 119 -1.43 0.50 -6.91
CA ASP A 119 -0.85 -0.21 -5.76
C ASP A 119 0.18 0.67 -5.04
N VAL A 120 1.00 1.49 -5.71
CA VAL A 120 1.91 2.41 -4.99
C VAL A 120 1.14 3.45 -4.18
N ILE A 121 0.02 3.98 -4.68
CA ILE A 121 -0.83 4.91 -3.91
C ILE A 121 -1.47 4.20 -2.70
N HIS A 122 -1.82 2.92 -2.83
CA HIS A 122 -2.29 2.11 -1.70
C HIS A 122 -1.25 2.05 -0.58
N GLU A 123 0.00 1.75 -0.94
CA GLU A 123 1.12 1.71 0.02
C GLU A 123 1.43 3.09 0.63
N VAL A 124 1.27 4.17 -0.15
CA VAL A 124 1.37 5.54 0.39
C VAL A 124 0.29 5.77 1.45
N ALA A 125 -0.96 5.34 1.19
CA ALA A 125 -2.07 5.49 2.13
C ALA A 125 -1.84 4.74 3.45
N HIS A 126 -1.18 3.58 3.39
CA HIS A 126 -0.83 2.81 4.59
C HIS A 126 0.08 3.55 5.58
N SER A 127 0.81 4.56 5.10
CA SER A 127 1.63 5.43 5.97
C SER A 127 0.80 6.14 7.05
N TRP A 128 -0.50 6.33 6.84
CA TRP A 128 -1.45 6.80 7.86
C TRP A 128 -2.29 5.66 8.43
N PHE A 129 -2.82 4.79 7.56
CA PHE A 129 -3.80 3.76 7.93
C PHE A 129 -3.19 2.35 7.82
N GLY A 130 -2.77 1.79 8.96
CA GLY A 130 -1.94 0.58 9.04
C GLY A 130 -0.67 0.88 9.82
N ASN A 131 0.14 1.84 9.36
CA ASN A 131 1.43 2.15 9.98
C ASN A 131 1.30 3.09 11.19
N ALA A 132 0.60 4.23 11.03
CA ALA A 132 0.41 5.19 12.12
C ALA A 132 -0.78 4.81 13.02
N VAL A 133 -1.86 4.34 12.41
CA VAL A 133 -3.03 3.77 13.10
C VAL A 133 -3.15 2.30 12.72
N THR A 134 -2.68 1.42 13.61
CA THR A 134 -2.66 -0.03 13.38
C THR A 134 -3.85 -0.72 14.04
N ASN A 135 -4.42 -1.73 13.38
CA ASN A 135 -5.38 -2.64 13.99
C ASN A 135 -4.78 -3.38 15.21
N ALA A 136 -5.55 -3.51 16.30
CA ALA A 136 -5.05 -4.15 17.53
C ALA A 136 -4.94 -5.67 17.36
N THR A 137 -5.80 -6.26 16.54
CA THR A 137 -5.83 -7.69 16.27
C THR A 137 -6.02 -7.96 14.78
N TRP A 138 -5.59 -9.13 14.31
CA TRP A 138 -5.76 -9.54 12.91
C TRP A 138 -7.23 -9.71 12.48
N GLU A 139 -8.15 -9.93 13.42
CA GLU A 139 -9.59 -9.96 13.13
C GLU A 139 -10.10 -8.61 12.61
N GLU A 140 -9.40 -7.53 12.96
CA GLU A 140 -9.71 -6.14 12.61
C GLU A 140 -8.88 -5.63 11.43
N MET A 141 -8.30 -6.53 10.62
CA MET A 141 -7.49 -6.17 9.45
C MET A 141 -8.21 -5.21 8.50
N TRP A 142 -9.54 -5.29 8.44
CA TRP A 142 -10.36 -4.38 7.63
C TRP A 142 -10.18 -2.91 7.99
N LEU A 143 -9.78 -2.57 9.23
CA LEU A 143 -9.46 -1.19 9.62
C LEU A 143 -8.25 -0.69 8.85
N SER A 144 -7.18 -1.48 8.75
CA SER A 144 -5.97 -1.10 8.02
C SER A 144 -6.25 -1.07 6.51
N GLU A 145 -6.65 -2.21 5.94
CA GLU A 145 -6.86 -2.38 4.49
C GLU A 145 -8.00 -1.54 3.93
N GLY A 146 -9.10 -1.46 4.68
CA GLY A 146 -10.27 -0.72 4.27
C GLY A 146 -10.01 0.79 4.29
N LEU A 147 -9.40 1.31 5.36
CA LEU A 147 -9.08 2.73 5.45
C LEU A 147 -7.98 3.13 4.46
N ALA A 148 -6.97 2.28 4.26
CA ALA A 148 -5.96 2.49 3.23
C ALA A 148 -6.59 2.53 1.83
N THR A 149 -7.49 1.60 1.50
CA THR A 149 -8.23 1.60 0.22
C THR A 149 -9.09 2.86 0.05
N TYR A 150 -9.77 3.31 1.11
CA TYR A 150 -10.52 4.56 1.08
C TYR A 150 -9.59 5.75 0.81
N ALA A 151 -8.47 5.80 1.53
CA ALA A 151 -7.54 6.89 1.46
C ALA A 151 -6.82 6.97 0.10
N GLN A 152 -6.46 5.81 -0.45
CA GLN A 152 -5.98 5.65 -1.82
C GLN A 152 -6.93 6.31 -2.82
N ARG A 153 -8.23 5.98 -2.79
CA ARG A 153 -9.21 6.56 -3.74
C ARG A 153 -9.29 8.08 -3.64
N ARG A 154 -9.18 8.63 -2.42
CA ARG A 154 -9.16 10.09 -2.21
C ARG A 154 -7.90 10.70 -2.80
N ILE A 155 -6.73 10.09 -2.58
CA ILE A 155 -5.46 10.53 -3.17
C ILE A 155 -5.54 10.46 -4.70
N THR A 156 -6.00 9.34 -5.27
CA THR A 156 -6.21 9.16 -6.71
C THR A 156 -7.18 10.20 -7.28
N THR A 157 -8.24 10.55 -6.56
CA THR A 157 -9.19 11.60 -7.01
C THR A 157 -8.51 12.96 -7.06
N GLU A 158 -7.69 13.31 -6.07
CA GLU A 158 -6.95 14.58 -6.04
C GLU A 158 -5.89 14.66 -7.14
N THR A 159 -5.30 13.54 -7.56
CA THR A 159 -4.17 13.53 -8.50
C THR A 159 -4.56 13.24 -9.94
N TYR A 160 -5.55 12.37 -10.16
CA TYR A 160 -6.00 11.90 -11.49
C TYR A 160 -7.49 12.19 -11.78
N GLY A 161 -8.24 12.68 -10.80
CA GLY A 161 -9.64 13.04 -10.94
C GLY A 161 -10.63 11.91 -10.68
N ALA A 162 -11.91 12.30 -10.61
CA ALA A 162 -13.00 11.38 -10.27
C ALA A 162 -13.22 10.28 -11.33
N ALA A 163 -13.00 10.57 -12.61
CA ALA A 163 -13.24 9.59 -13.68
C ALA A 163 -12.33 8.35 -13.55
N PHE A 164 -11.03 8.55 -13.30
CA PHE A 164 -10.08 7.47 -13.08
C PHE A 164 -10.43 6.68 -11.82
N THR A 165 -10.72 7.38 -10.72
CA THR A 165 -11.11 6.77 -9.44
C THR A 165 -12.39 5.92 -9.56
N CYS A 166 -13.36 6.37 -10.34
CA CYS A 166 -14.59 5.61 -10.61
C CYS A 166 -14.29 4.31 -11.35
N LEU A 167 -13.42 4.34 -12.37
CA LEU A 167 -13.04 3.16 -13.13
C LEU A 167 -12.31 2.14 -12.25
N GLU A 168 -11.32 2.60 -11.48
CA GLU A 168 -10.59 1.79 -10.49
C GLU A 168 -11.55 1.14 -9.49
N THR A 169 -12.49 1.93 -8.94
CA THR A 169 -13.47 1.46 -7.97
C THR A 169 -14.39 0.39 -8.57
N ALA A 170 -14.84 0.57 -9.80
CA ALA A 170 -15.66 -0.41 -10.49
C ALA A 170 -14.93 -1.74 -10.68
N PHE A 171 -13.65 -1.70 -11.07
CA PHE A 171 -12.83 -2.91 -11.22
C PHE A 171 -12.62 -3.64 -9.89
N ARG A 172 -12.29 -2.91 -8.81
CA ARG A 172 -12.12 -3.48 -7.46
C ARG A 172 -13.44 -4.06 -6.92
N LEU A 173 -14.57 -3.42 -7.20
CA LEU A 173 -15.90 -3.92 -6.81
C LEU A 173 -16.26 -5.22 -7.54
N ASP A 174 -15.97 -5.30 -8.84
CA ASP A 174 -16.17 -6.55 -9.59
C ASP A 174 -15.27 -7.69 -9.08
N ALA A 175 -14.00 -7.39 -8.77
CA ALA A 175 -13.08 -8.35 -8.17
C ALA A 175 -13.62 -8.89 -6.83
N LEU A 176 -14.16 -8.00 -5.98
CA LEU A 176 -14.83 -8.40 -4.75
C LEU A 176 -16.02 -9.32 -5.02
N HIS A 177 -16.94 -8.93 -5.92
CA HIS A 177 -18.11 -9.75 -6.23
C HIS A 177 -17.73 -11.13 -6.80
N ARG A 178 -16.67 -11.22 -7.60
CA ARG A 178 -16.12 -12.50 -8.06
C ARG A 178 -15.62 -13.34 -6.89
N GLN A 179 -14.90 -12.73 -5.97
CA GLN A 179 -14.38 -13.43 -4.80
C GLN A 179 -15.47 -13.90 -3.84
N MET A 180 -16.48 -13.07 -3.56
CA MET A 180 -17.62 -13.45 -2.73
C MET A 180 -18.38 -14.64 -3.33
N ARG A 181 -18.54 -14.67 -4.67
CA ARG A 181 -19.14 -15.82 -5.37
C ARG A 181 -18.33 -17.10 -5.23
N LEU A 182 -17.00 -17.01 -5.21
CA LEU A 182 -16.11 -18.17 -5.06
C LEU A 182 -16.08 -18.70 -3.62
N LEU A 183 -16.08 -17.80 -2.63
CA LEU A 183 -16.01 -18.16 -1.21
C LEU A 183 -17.37 -18.57 -0.62
N GLY A 184 -18.46 -18.13 -1.25
CA GLY A 184 -19.80 -18.17 -0.69
C GLY A 184 -20.08 -16.91 0.14
N GLU A 185 -21.23 -16.28 -0.10
CA GLU A 185 -21.63 -15.03 0.56
C GLU A 185 -21.76 -15.19 2.09
N ASP A 186 -22.25 -16.35 2.54
CA ASP A 186 -22.44 -16.67 3.97
C ASP A 186 -21.19 -17.26 4.65
N SER A 187 -20.05 -17.31 3.95
CA SER A 187 -18.83 -17.88 4.51
C SER A 187 -18.31 -17.04 5.68
N PRO A 188 -17.85 -17.66 6.79
CA PRO A 188 -17.29 -16.94 7.92
C PRO A 188 -16.13 -16.00 7.57
N VAL A 189 -15.38 -16.32 6.51
CA VAL A 189 -14.26 -15.50 6.00
C VAL A 189 -14.69 -14.37 5.07
N SER A 190 -15.96 -14.34 4.63
CA SER A 190 -16.54 -13.23 3.85
C SER A 190 -17.01 -12.08 4.74
N LYS A 191 -16.94 -12.25 6.07
CA LYS A 191 -17.29 -11.22 7.06
C LYS A 191 -16.19 -10.16 7.14
N LEU A 192 -16.59 -8.91 7.34
CA LEU A 192 -15.67 -7.78 7.54
C LEU A 192 -14.71 -8.02 8.71
N GLN A 193 -15.26 -8.48 9.84
CA GLN A 193 -14.49 -8.95 10.99
C GLN A 193 -14.48 -10.46 10.98
N VAL A 194 -13.34 -11.04 10.59
CA VAL A 194 -13.17 -12.50 10.56
C VAL A 194 -12.81 -12.97 11.96
N LYS A 195 -13.53 -13.98 12.45
CA LYS A 195 -13.19 -14.65 13.72
C LYS A 195 -12.13 -15.70 13.46
N LEU A 196 -10.99 -15.58 14.15
CA LEU A 196 -9.86 -16.46 13.96
C LEU A 196 -9.78 -17.48 15.09
N GLU A 197 -9.67 -18.75 14.70
CA GLU A 197 -9.40 -19.81 15.67
C GLU A 197 -7.99 -19.66 16.26
N PRO A 198 -7.80 -19.89 17.57
CA PRO A 198 -6.49 -19.82 18.21
C PRO A 198 -5.43 -20.66 17.47
N GLY A 199 -4.27 -20.06 17.17
CA GLY A 199 -3.18 -20.73 16.46
C GLY A 199 -3.26 -20.68 14.92
N THR A 200 -4.27 -20.03 14.35
CA THR A 200 -4.34 -19.77 12.90
C THR A 200 -3.29 -18.74 12.50
N LEU A 201 -2.32 -19.14 11.67
CA LEU A 201 -1.35 -18.22 11.08
C LEU A 201 -2.05 -17.26 10.12
N CYS A 202 -2.05 -15.97 10.46
CA CYS A 202 -2.64 -14.91 9.65
C CYS A 202 -2.03 -14.83 8.24
N SER A 203 -0.78 -15.28 8.06
CA SER A 203 -0.13 -15.36 6.75
C SER A 203 -0.89 -16.23 5.74
N ARG A 204 -1.66 -17.24 6.19
CA ARG A 204 -2.50 -18.05 5.29
C ARG A 204 -3.79 -17.34 4.84
N LEU A 205 -4.20 -16.30 5.56
CA LEU A 205 -5.36 -15.47 5.24
C LEU A 205 -4.97 -14.26 4.38
N THR A 206 -3.74 -13.77 4.54
CA THR A 206 -3.16 -12.69 3.71
C THR A 206 -2.50 -13.17 2.42
N LEU A 207 -1.93 -14.38 2.34
CA LEU A 207 -1.32 -14.88 1.09
C LEU A 207 -2.32 -15.51 0.11
N GLY A 208 -3.45 -16.00 0.63
CA GLY A 208 -4.62 -16.21 -0.22
C GLY A 208 -5.31 -14.87 -0.37
N THR A 209 -5.88 -14.57 -1.53
CA THR A 209 -6.79 -13.44 -1.80
C THR A 209 -7.95 -13.25 -0.78
N ARG A 210 -8.04 -14.08 0.26
CA ARG A 210 -9.16 -14.32 1.17
C ARG A 210 -9.41 -13.21 2.20
N ALA A 211 -8.42 -12.38 2.56
CA ALA A 211 -8.61 -11.29 3.53
C ALA A 211 -8.59 -9.86 2.95
N TRP A 212 -8.18 -9.69 1.70
CA TRP A 212 -7.87 -8.36 1.12
C TRP A 212 -9.08 -7.53 0.69
N HIS A 213 -10.27 -8.12 0.68
CA HIS A 213 -11.43 -7.48 0.06
C HIS A 213 -12.68 -7.56 0.95
N PRO A 214 -12.73 -6.84 2.08
CA PRO A 214 -13.98 -6.21 2.46
C PRO A 214 -13.93 -4.71 2.14
N GLN A 215 -13.45 -4.41 0.93
CA GLN A 215 -13.28 -3.05 0.39
C GLN A 215 -14.61 -2.35 0.00
N ALA A 216 -15.74 -3.07 -0.02
CA ALA A 216 -17.03 -2.49 -0.39
C ALA A 216 -17.76 -1.79 0.76
N LEU A 217 -17.53 -2.17 2.02
CA LEU A 217 -18.34 -1.62 3.11
C LEU A 217 -18.01 -0.15 3.38
N LEU A 218 -16.74 0.23 3.31
CA LEU A 218 -16.30 1.62 3.47
C LEU A 218 -16.73 2.51 2.30
N TYR A 219 -16.81 1.97 1.08
CA TYR A 219 -17.41 2.69 -0.04
C TYR A 219 -18.89 2.97 0.20
N LEU A 220 -19.68 1.98 0.61
CA LEU A 220 -21.10 2.17 0.90
C LEU A 220 -21.32 3.11 2.09
N LEU A 221 -20.57 2.93 3.18
CA LEU A 221 -20.67 3.78 4.37
C LEU A 221 -20.34 5.24 4.07
N PHE A 222 -19.29 5.52 3.28
CA PHE A 222 -18.87 6.90 3.03
C PHE A 222 -19.43 7.53 1.76
N THR A 223 -19.90 6.79 0.75
CA THR A 223 -20.70 7.40 -0.33
C THR A 223 -22.04 7.90 0.24
N CYS A 224 -22.57 7.23 1.26
CA CYS A 224 -23.72 7.71 2.02
C CYS A 224 -23.40 8.91 2.92
N LEU A 225 -22.18 9.02 3.48
CA LEU A 225 -21.79 10.11 4.37
C LEU A 225 -21.18 11.34 3.65
N ALA A 226 -20.59 11.18 2.47
CA ALA A 226 -19.88 12.23 1.73
C ALA A 226 -20.78 13.04 0.77
N GLY A 227 -22.09 12.80 0.77
CA GLY A 227 -23.05 13.59 -0.01
C GLY A 227 -23.02 13.24 -1.50
N ALA A 228 -24.12 12.64 -1.95
CA ALA A 228 -24.47 12.61 -3.36
C ALA A 228 -24.72 14.04 -3.88
N SER A 229 -23.67 14.76 -4.22
CA SER A 229 -23.75 15.89 -5.16
C SER A 229 -23.36 15.41 -6.54
N LEU A 230 -24.24 14.61 -7.14
CA LEU A 230 -24.29 14.44 -8.59
C LEU A 230 -24.69 15.81 -9.19
N PRO A 231 -23.99 16.32 -10.22
CA PRO A 231 -24.41 17.55 -10.87
C PRO A 231 -25.79 17.34 -11.50
N HIS A 232 -26.76 18.13 -11.05
CA HIS A 232 -28.05 18.25 -11.72
C HIS A 232 -27.79 18.61 -13.18
N ARG A 233 -28.26 17.75 -14.09
CA ARG A 233 -28.40 18.08 -15.51
C ARG A 233 -29.27 19.34 -15.61
N ALA A 234 -28.73 20.37 -16.24
CA ALA A 234 -29.51 21.42 -16.90
C ALA A 234 -29.66 21.05 -18.38
#